data_AF-A0A1G3M427-F1
#
_entry.id   AF-A0A1G3M427-F1
#
_cell.length_a   1.000
_cell.length_b   1.000
_cell.length_c   1.000
_cell.angle_alpha   90.00
_cell.angle_beta   90.00
_cell.angle_gamma   90.00
#
_symmetry.space_group_name_H-M   'P 1'
#
loop_
_entity.id
_entity.type
_entity.pdbx_description
1 polymer ?
#
loop_
_entity_poly.entity_id
_entity_poly.type
_entity_poly.pdbx_seq_one_letter_code
_entity_poly.pdbx_strand_id
1 'polypeptide(L)'
;MGSAGYQKLPGGLILQWGELVSAGTSGNIILPIAFPNEFFAVFTSDNKGGPDVITVGANRTSLSQFAWYGTNTSTGASAVPQTWSWFALGR
;
A
#
# COMPACT_ATOMS: atom_id res chain seq x y z
N MET A 1 -9.53 -3.40 -13.08
CA MET A 1 -8.76 -4.65 -12.96
C MET A 1 -7.29 -4.36 -13.20
N GLY A 2 -6.55 -4.14 -12.12
CA GLY A 2 -5.15 -4.49 -12.04
C GLY A 2 -5.02 -5.34 -10.78
N SER A 3 -5.01 -6.67 -10.93
CA SER A 3 -4.85 -7.58 -9.80
C SER A 3 -3.54 -7.28 -9.10
N ALA A 4 -3.52 -7.31 -7.77
CA ALA A 4 -2.27 -7.29 -7.03
C ALA A 4 -1.31 -8.34 -7.61
N GLY A 5 -0.05 -7.97 -7.78
CA GLY A 5 0.93 -8.75 -8.53
C GLY A 5 2.33 -8.61 -7.98
N TYR A 6 3.23 -9.43 -8.50
CA TYR A 6 4.64 -9.41 -8.11
C TYR A 6 5.57 -9.82 -9.25
N GLN A 7 6.82 -9.37 -9.16
CA GLN A 7 7.92 -9.84 -9.99
C GLN A 7 9.12 -10.15 -9.09
N LYS A 8 9.70 -11.34 -9.25
CA LYS A 8 10.99 -11.69 -8.66
C LYS A 8 12.09 -11.39 -9.68
N LEU A 9 13.10 -10.65 -9.29
CA LEU A 9 14.26 -10.36 -10.13
C LEU A 9 15.40 -11.35 -9.83
N PRO A 10 16.28 -11.61 -10.80
CA PRO A 10 17.55 -12.27 -10.54
C PRO A 10 18.29 -11.56 -9.39
N GLY A 11 18.84 -12.34 -8.45
CA GLY A 11 19.46 -11.80 -7.23
C GLY A 11 18.54 -11.69 -6.01
N GLY A 12 17.25 -12.04 -6.17
CA GLY A 12 16.34 -12.25 -5.04
C GLY A 12 15.53 -11.01 -4.63
N LEU A 13 15.69 -9.87 -5.30
CA LEU A 13 14.80 -8.73 -5.10
C LEU A 13 13.40 -9.06 -5.61
N ILE A 14 12.39 -8.71 -4.83
CA ILE A 14 10.98 -8.93 -5.12
C ILE A 14 10.29 -7.56 -5.14
N LEU A 15 9.55 -7.30 -6.22
CA LEU A 15 8.68 -6.14 -6.38
C LEU A 15 7.23 -6.63 -6.30
N GLN A 16 6.38 -5.92 -5.57
CA GLN A 16 4.95 -6.23 -5.47
C GLN A 16 4.13 -4.95 -5.62
N TRP A 17 2.93 -5.04 -6.17
CA TRP A 17 2.04 -3.90 -6.39
C TRP A 17 0.59 -4.29 -6.25
N GLY A 18 -0.27 -3.28 -6.08
CA GLY A 18 -1.71 -3.46 -6.12
C GLY A 18 -2.46 -2.15 -6.01
N GLU A 19 -3.77 -2.25 -6.14
CA GLU A 19 -4.73 -1.17 -5.98
C GLU A 19 -5.84 -1.66 -5.05
N LEU A 20 -6.37 -0.75 -4.22
CA LEU A 20 -7.53 -1.01 -3.39
C LEU A 20 -8.55 0.11 -3.58
N VAL A 21 -9.83 -0.26 -3.70
CA VAL A 21 -10.96 0.63 -3.44
C VAL A 21 -11.39 0.43 -1.99
N SER A 22 -11.00 1.33 -1.11
CA SER A 22 -11.27 1.24 0.32
C SER A 22 -12.61 1.87 0.69
N ALA A 23 -13.33 1.21 1.59
CA ALA A 23 -14.53 1.74 2.25
C ALA A 23 -14.26 2.21 3.69
N GLY A 24 -13.03 2.01 4.19
CA GLY A 24 -12.60 2.37 5.55
C GLY A 24 -11.52 3.44 5.56
N THR A 25 -11.16 3.90 6.77
CA THR A 25 -10.06 4.85 6.98
C THR A 25 -8.73 4.16 7.30
N SER A 26 -8.74 2.85 7.54
CA SER A 26 -7.54 2.04 7.79
C SER A 26 -7.81 0.57 7.49
N GLY A 27 -6.75 -0.23 7.41
CA GLY A 27 -6.86 -1.68 7.24
C GLY A 27 -5.50 -2.33 7.03
N ASN A 28 -5.52 -3.61 6.64
CA ASN A 28 -4.33 -4.38 6.30
C ASN A 28 -4.37 -4.82 4.84
N ILE A 29 -3.23 -4.78 4.17
CA ILE A 29 -3.01 -5.40 2.85
C ILE A 29 -2.14 -6.64 3.04
N ILE A 30 -2.65 -7.78 2.57
CA ILE A 30 -1.87 -9.01 2.42
C ILE A 30 -1.14 -8.93 1.07
N LEU A 31 0.17 -9.11 1.10
CA LEU A 31 1.00 -9.11 -0.09
C LEU A 31 0.73 -10.39 -0.94
N PRO A 32 0.80 -10.31 -2.27
CA PRO A 32 0.71 -11.49 -3.15
C PRO A 32 1.62 -12.64 -2.74
N ILE A 33 2.83 -12.34 -2.28
CA ILE A 33 3.74 -13.29 -1.64
C ILE A 33 4.44 -12.66 -0.44
N ALA A 34 4.84 -13.47 0.54
CA ALA A 34 5.72 -12.98 1.60
C ALA A 34 7.13 -12.70 1.06
N PHE A 35 7.77 -11.64 1.56
CA PHE A 35 9.21 -11.44 1.40
C PHE A 35 9.96 -12.46 2.27
N PRO A 36 10.83 -13.32 1.70
CA PRO A 36 11.48 -14.38 2.47
C PRO A 36 12.32 -13.92 3.66
N ASN A 37 12.95 -12.75 3.59
CA ASN A 37 13.91 -12.27 4.56
C ASN A 37 13.59 -10.87 5.08
N GLU A 38 13.23 -9.94 4.20
CA GLU A 38 13.16 -8.52 4.56
C GLU A 38 12.17 -7.74 3.70
N PHE A 39 11.30 -6.97 4.36
CA PHE A 39 10.40 -6.03 3.71
C PHE A 39 11.01 -4.63 3.76
N PHE A 40 11.67 -4.22 2.67
CA PHE A 40 12.46 -2.99 2.63
C PHE A 40 11.62 -1.72 2.66
N ALA A 41 10.55 -1.62 1.86
CA ALA A 41 9.72 -0.41 1.79
C ALA A 41 8.39 -0.68 1.11
N VAL A 42 7.39 0.12 1.48
CA VAL A 42 6.11 0.23 0.78
C VAL A 42 5.81 1.70 0.54
N PHE A 43 5.34 2.00 -0.66
CA PHE A 43 4.90 3.30 -1.10
C PHE A 43 3.45 3.24 -1.49
N THR A 44 2.75 4.33 -1.28
CA THR A 44 1.32 4.47 -1.48
C THR A 44 1.06 5.73 -2.29
N SER A 45 0.04 5.67 -3.12
CA SER A 45 -0.46 6.82 -3.86
C SER A 45 -1.98 6.83 -3.77
N ASP A 46 -2.54 7.95 -3.35
CA ASP A 46 -3.96 8.20 -3.58
C ASP A 46 -4.19 8.36 -5.09
N ASN A 47 -5.21 7.69 -5.62
CA ASN A 47 -5.61 7.79 -7.02
C ASN A 47 -6.90 8.60 -7.15
N LYS A 48 -7.47 9.10 -6.04
CA LYS A 48 -8.64 9.97 -6.08
C LYS A 48 -8.24 11.35 -6.63
N GLY A 49 -8.94 11.79 -7.66
CA GLY A 49 -8.90 13.20 -8.09
C GLY A 49 -9.82 14.05 -7.21
N GLY A 50 -9.35 15.20 -6.72
CA GLY A 50 -10.19 16.14 -5.99
C GLY A 50 -9.42 17.13 -5.12
N PRO A 51 -10.11 18.12 -4.52
CA PRO A 51 -9.50 19.13 -3.65
C PRO A 51 -9.09 18.58 -2.27
N ASP A 52 -9.76 17.51 -1.83
CA ASP A 52 -9.42 16.79 -0.60
C ASP A 52 -8.25 15.84 -0.89
N VAL A 53 -7.03 16.31 -0.64
CA VAL A 53 -5.86 15.43 -0.68
C VAL A 53 -5.93 14.50 0.53
N ILE A 54 -6.12 13.20 0.27
CA ILE A 54 -6.08 12.18 1.31
C ILE A 54 -4.76 11.45 1.15
N THR A 55 -3.86 11.60 2.11
CA THR A 55 -2.65 10.79 2.12
C THR A 55 -2.98 9.41 2.66
N VAL A 56 -2.43 8.37 2.03
CA VAL A 56 -2.44 7.01 2.59
C VAL A 56 -1.07 6.76 3.17
N GLY A 57 -0.96 6.66 4.48
CA GLY A 57 0.27 6.17 5.09
C GLY A 57 0.26 4.65 5.17
N ALA A 58 1.45 4.05 5.23
CA ALA A 58 1.62 2.61 5.32
C ALA A 58 2.70 2.24 6.34
N ASN A 59 2.46 1.15 7.07
CA ASN A 59 3.39 0.60 8.06
C ASN A 59 3.57 -0.91 7.82
N ARG A 60 4.80 -1.34 7.60
CA ARG A 60 5.13 -2.76 7.35
C ARG A 60 5.00 -3.53 8.68
N THR A 61 3.99 -4.38 8.77
CA THR A 61 3.67 -5.11 10.02
C THR A 61 4.29 -6.49 10.10
N SER A 62 4.57 -7.12 8.95
CA SER A 62 5.26 -8.41 8.84
C SER A 62 5.84 -8.58 7.44
N LEU A 63 6.50 -9.70 7.17
CA LEU A 63 7.01 -10.04 5.84
C LEU A 63 5.92 -10.30 4.78
N SER A 64 4.66 -10.48 5.19
CA SER A 64 3.54 -10.81 4.31
C SER A 64 2.43 -9.76 4.27
N GLN A 65 2.51 -8.70 5.07
CA GLN A 65 1.49 -7.65 5.10
C GLN A 65 1.98 -6.31 5.63
N PHE A 66 1.26 -5.26 5.24
CA PHE A 66 1.38 -3.92 5.81
C PHE A 66 0.00 -3.37 6.22
N ALA A 67 -0.01 -2.54 7.25
CA ALA A 67 -1.16 -1.74 7.64
C ALA A 67 -1.18 -0.42 6.85
N TRP A 68 -2.37 0.11 6.57
CA TRP A 68 -2.56 1.40 5.92
C TRP A 68 -3.55 2.27 6.70
N TYR A 69 -3.42 3.59 6.53
CA TYR A 69 -4.26 4.60 7.18
C TYR A 69 -4.43 5.80 6.25
N GLY A 70 -5.68 6.21 6.03
CA GLY A 70 -6.04 7.39 5.26
C GLY A 70 -6.21 8.60 6.17
N THR A 71 -5.58 9.72 5.79
CA THR A 71 -5.62 10.97 6.53
C THR A 71 -5.87 12.14 5.60
N ASN A 72 -6.84 12.99 5.93
CA ASN A 72 -7.06 14.24 5.22
C ASN A 72 -5.87 15.18 5.52
N THR A 73 -5.16 15.66 4.50
CA THR A 73 -3.94 16.44 4.70
C THR A 73 -4.20 17.86 5.21
N SER A 74 -5.42 18.38 5.06
CA SER A 74 -5.80 19.72 5.51
C SER A 74 -6.21 19.74 6.98
N THR A 75 -6.81 18.66 7.49
CA THR A 75 -7.33 18.59 8.86
C THR A 75 -6.59 17.61 9.76
N GLY A 76 -5.78 16.71 9.21
CA GLY A 76 -5.13 15.61 9.94
C GLY A 76 -6.11 14.53 10.44
N ALA A 77 -7.41 14.64 10.12
CA ALA A 77 -8.42 13.68 10.52
C ALA A 77 -8.36 12.40 9.67
N SER A 78 -8.75 11.26 10.25
CA SER A 78 -8.92 10.02 9.50
C SER A 78 -9.94 10.19 8.39
N ALA A 79 -9.60 9.76 7.18
CA ALA A 79 -10.43 9.90 6.00
C ALA A 79 -10.35 8.65 5.12
N VAL A 80 -11.42 8.38 4.37
CA VAL A 80 -11.47 7.24 3.44
C VAL A 80 -10.81 7.66 2.12
N PRO A 81 -9.64 7.09 1.75
CA PRO A 81 -8.93 7.48 0.53
C PRO A 81 -9.63 7.02 -0.75
N GLN A 82 -10.65 6.16 -0.66
CA GLN A 82 -11.31 5.53 -1.79
C GLN A 82 -10.33 4.69 -2.62
N THR A 83 -9.98 5.10 -3.84
CA THR A 83 -9.10 4.31 -4.72
C THR A 83 -7.66 4.75 -4.53
N TRP A 84 -6.79 3.83 -4.16
CA TRP A 84 -5.37 4.10 -3.99
C TRP A 84 -4.52 2.90 -4.40
N SER A 85 -3.29 3.18 -4.84
CA SER A 85 -2.30 2.20 -5.27
C SER A 85 -1.17 2.06 -4.27
N TRP A 86 -0.49 0.92 -4.32
CA TRP A 86 0.72 0.68 -3.57
C TRP A 86 1.78 -0.07 -4.36
N PHE A 87 3.03 0.14 -3.97
CA PHE A 87 4.21 -0.54 -4.49
C PHE A 87 5.13 -0.92 -3.33
N ALA A 88 5.54 -2.18 -3.26
CA ALA A 88 6.34 -2.75 -2.19
C ALA A 88 7.60 -3.42 -2.75
N LEU A 89 8.71 -3.32 -2.02
CA LEU A 89 9.95 -4.02 -2.35
C LEU A 89 10.58 -4.71 -1.13
N GLY A 90 11.25 -5.83 -1.39
CA GLY A 90 11.84 -6.70 -0.37
C GLY A 90 12.58 -7.87 -0.98
N ARG A 91 13.01 -8.82 -0.16
CA ARG A 91 13.70 -10.06 -0.57
C ARG A 91 13.54 -11.16 0.47
#